data_AF-A0AAV0Z6P1-F1
#
_entry.id   AF-A0AAV0Z6P1-F1
#
_cell.length_a   1.000
_cell.length_b   1.000
_cell.length_c   1.000
_cell.angle_alpha   90.00
_cell.angle_beta   90.00
_cell.angle_gamma   90.00
#
_symmetry.space_group_name_H-M   'P 1'
#
loop_
_entity.id
_entity.type
_entity.pdbx_description
1 polymer ?
#
loop_
_entity_poly.entity_id
_entity_poly.type
_entity_poly.pdbx_seq_one_letter_code
_entity_poly.pdbx_strand_id
1 'polypeptide(L)'
;MAVNHAVIFLIRTPFMVAFAEDFYQDIGITWGDGRGKILNNGQLLNLSLDRTSGSGFKSNNQYLYGNIDMQTNIVLGNSAGTVTAYYLRSATSKRVIMG
;
A
#
# COMPACT_ATOMS: atom_id res chain seq x y z
N MET A 1 33.46 27.00 -27.74
CA MET A 1 33.10 25.78 -27.00
C MET A 1 32.23 26.19 -25.83
N ALA A 2 30.92 26.32 -26.06
CA ALA A 2 29.93 26.64 -25.03
C ALA A 2 28.93 25.48 -25.05
N VAL A 3 29.26 24.40 -24.34
CA VAL A 3 28.37 23.25 -24.23
C VAL A 3 27.24 23.66 -23.29
N ASN A 4 26.04 23.77 -23.86
CA ASN A 4 24.78 24.18 -23.27
C ASN A 4 24.56 23.64 -21.83
N HIS A 5 24.80 24.48 -20.83
CA HIS A 5 24.39 24.24 -19.44
C HIS A 5 22.87 24.04 -19.29
N ALA A 6 22.08 24.54 -20.25
CA ALA A 6 20.62 24.39 -20.30
C ALA A 6 20.16 22.95 -20.62
N VAL A 7 20.95 22.17 -21.38
CA VAL A 7 20.55 20.80 -21.78
C VAL A 7 20.71 19.82 -20.61
N ILE A 8 21.64 20.08 -19.69
CA ILE A 8 21.89 19.25 -18.50
C ILE A 8 20.75 19.38 -17.47
N PHE A 9 19.99 20.48 -17.48
CA PHE A 9 18.93 20.73 -16.49
C PHE A 9 17.62 19.98 -16.75
N LEU A 10 17.40 19.47 -17.97
CA LEU A 10 16.15 18.81 -18.39
C LEU A 10 16.04 17.34 -17.96
N ILE A 11 17.10 16.75 -17.38
CA ILE A 11 17.14 15.33 -16.96
C ILE A 11 17.23 15.19 -15.44
N ARG A 12 16.53 16.06 -14.69
CA ARG A 12 16.43 15.97 -13.22
C ARG A 12 15.00 15.71 -12.79
N THR A 13 14.35 14.68 -13.35
CA THR A 13 13.22 14.05 -12.69
C THR A 13 13.76 13.30 -11.47
N PRO A 14 13.40 13.68 -10.23
CA PRO A 14 13.73 12.83 -9.09
C PRO A 14 12.94 11.52 -9.28
N PHE A 15 13.65 10.44 -9.63
CA PHE A 15 13.13 9.10 -9.51
C PHE A 15 13.05 8.82 -8.00
N MET A 16 11.91 9.16 -7.40
CA MET A 16 11.68 8.96 -5.98
C MET A 16 11.41 7.47 -5.76
N VAL A 17 12.45 6.74 -5.35
CA VAL A 17 12.32 5.35 -4.91
C VAL A 17 11.91 5.40 -3.44
N ALA A 18 10.64 5.10 -3.16
CA ALA A 18 10.19 4.83 -1.81
C ALA A 18 10.37 3.33 -1.55
N PHE A 19 11.24 2.97 -0.61
CA PHE A 19 11.29 1.63 -0.07
C PHE A 19 10.34 1.59 1.13
N ALA A 20 9.32 0.73 1.05
CA ALA A 20 8.44 0.50 2.18
C ALA A 20 9.14 -0.41 3.20
N GLU A 21 9.92 0.18 4.10
CA GLU A 21 10.57 -0.54 5.20
C GLU A 21 9.75 -0.45 6.50
N ASP A 22 8.92 0.59 6.64
CA ASP A 22 8.12 0.86 7.84
C ASP A 22 6.66 1.21 7.49
N PHE A 23 5.76 0.25 7.70
CA PHE A 23 4.32 0.41 7.53
C PHE A 23 3.72 1.55 8.36
N TYR A 24 4.35 2.00 9.46
CA TYR A 24 3.85 3.18 10.19
C TYR A 24 3.92 4.46 9.35
N GLN A 25 4.87 4.56 8.41
CA GLN A 25 5.03 5.74 7.55
C GLN A 25 4.24 5.62 6.25
N ASP A 26 4.11 4.40 5.72
CA ASP A 26 3.60 4.21 4.37
C ASP A 26 2.09 3.99 4.30
N ILE A 27 1.49 3.44 5.35
CA ILE A 27 0.08 3.05 5.36
C ILE A 27 -0.68 3.49 6.62
N GLY A 28 -1.99 3.64 6.47
CA GLY A 28 -2.92 3.87 7.57
C GLY A 28 -4.00 2.79 7.59
N ILE A 29 -4.27 2.24 8.78
CA ILE A 29 -5.41 1.33 8.99
C ILE A 29 -6.70 2.14 8.85
N THR A 30 -7.59 1.73 7.95
CA THR A 30 -8.80 2.49 7.61
C THR A 30 -10.04 2.00 8.35
N TRP A 31 -10.11 0.69 8.62
CA TRP A 31 -11.20 0.07 9.36
C TRP A 31 -10.75 -1.26 9.97
N GLY A 32 -11.52 -1.75 10.94
CA GLY A 32 -11.32 -3.07 11.54
C GLY A 32 -11.39 -3.13 13.05
N ASP A 33 -11.58 -2.01 13.76
CA ASP A 33 -11.85 -2.00 15.21
C ASP A 33 -10.83 -2.85 16.01
N GLY A 34 -9.54 -2.57 15.79
CA GLY A 34 -8.42 -3.30 16.41
C GLY A 34 -7.98 -4.59 15.70
N ARG A 35 -8.66 -5.01 14.60
CA ARG A 35 -8.31 -6.20 13.80
C ARG A 35 -7.19 -5.99 12.78
N GLY A 36 -6.88 -4.73 12.48
CA GLY A 36 -5.66 -4.34 11.76
C GLY A 36 -4.59 -3.91 12.75
N LYS A 37 -3.38 -4.47 12.65
CA LYS A 37 -2.26 -4.12 13.53
C LYS A 37 -0.96 -4.07 12.75
N ILE A 38 -0.14 -3.07 13.04
CA ILE A 38 1.25 -3.01 12.60
C ILE A 38 2.09 -3.56 13.75
N LEU A 39 2.91 -4.56 13.45
CA LEU A 39 3.73 -5.31 14.40
C LEU A 39 5.19 -5.27 13.94
N ASN A 40 6.07 -5.86 14.75
CA ASN A 40 7.49 -6.00 14.45
C ASN A 40 8.16 -4.68 14.02
N ASN A 41 7.91 -3.63 14.80
CA ASN A 41 8.44 -2.29 14.57
C ASN A 41 8.21 -1.75 13.15
N GLY A 42 7.01 -1.94 12.60
CA GLY A 42 6.65 -1.41 11.28
C GLY A 42 6.80 -2.41 10.13
N GLN A 43 7.35 -3.60 10.37
CA GLN A 43 7.68 -4.53 9.28
C GLN A 43 6.58 -5.53 8.95
N LEU A 44 5.58 -5.67 9.82
CA LEU A 44 4.51 -6.66 9.63
C LEU A 44 3.14 -6.02 9.78
N LEU A 45 2.36 -6.03 8.70
CA LEU A 45 0.95 -5.73 8.74
C LEU A 45 0.15 -7.02 8.96
N ASN A 46 -0.62 -7.06 10.05
CA ASN A 46 -1.53 -8.17 10.34
C ASN A 46 -2.98 -7.68 10.21
N LEU A 47 -3.75 -8.37 9.36
CA LEU A 47 -5.18 -8.14 9.15
C LEU A 47 -5.94 -9.40 9.55
N SER A 48 -7.00 -9.21 10.33
CA SER A 48 -7.88 -10.29 10.75
C SER A 48 -9.33 -10.04 10.36
N LEU A 49 -10.07 -11.13 10.22
CA LEU A 49 -11.49 -11.19 9.93
C LEU A 49 -12.14 -12.15 10.92
N ASP A 50 -13.23 -11.71 11.54
CA ASP A 50 -14.11 -12.55 12.33
C ASP A 50 -15.56 -12.38 11.88
N ARG A 51 -16.50 -12.94 12.65
CA ARG A 51 -17.95 -12.86 12.35
C ARG A 51 -18.51 -11.44 12.44
N THR A 52 -17.85 -10.55 13.15
CA THR A 52 -18.29 -9.17 13.36
C THR A 52 -17.78 -8.27 12.25
N SER A 53 -16.51 -8.39 11.87
CA SER A 53 -15.91 -7.55 10.84
C SER A 53 -14.55 -8.05 10.36
N GLY A 54 -14.12 -7.55 9.21
CA GLY A 54 -12.75 -7.66 8.71
C GLY A 54 -11.85 -6.51 9.16
N SER A 55 -10.81 -6.24 8.38
CA SER A 55 -9.94 -5.07 8.54
C SER A 55 -9.32 -4.65 7.21
N GLY A 56 -8.82 -3.42 7.15
CA GLY A 56 -8.18 -2.92 5.94
C GLY A 56 -7.29 -1.70 6.19
N PHE A 57 -6.48 -1.39 5.19
CA PHE A 57 -5.53 -0.28 5.20
C PHE A 57 -5.59 0.49 3.88
N LYS A 58 -4.95 1.65 3.84
CA LYS A 58 -4.68 2.43 2.63
C LYS A 58 -3.28 2.99 2.68
N SER A 59 -2.69 3.30 1.53
CA SER A 59 -1.47 4.10 1.48
C SER A 59 -1.73 5.53 1.99
N ASN A 60 -0.74 6.10 2.66
CA ASN A 60 -0.78 7.50 3.10
C ASN A 60 -0.67 8.46 1.91
N ASN A 61 0.09 8.05 0.88
CA ASN A 61 0.33 8.82 -0.33
C ASN A 61 -0.41 8.23 -1.54
N GLN A 62 -0.62 9.07 -2.56
CA GLN A 62 -1.12 8.66 -3.87
C GLN A 62 0.04 8.64 -4.86
N TYR A 63 0.06 7.64 -5.74
CA TYR A 63 1.13 7.44 -6.71
C TYR A 63 0.54 7.40 -8.12
N LEU A 64 1.19 8.12 -9.05
CA LEU A 64 0.80 8.13 -10.46
C LEU A 64 1.49 7.00 -11.23
N TYR A 65 2.73 6.69 -10.85
CA TYR A 65 3.56 5.60 -11.37
C TYR A 65 4.37 5.01 -10.21
N GLY A 66 4.68 3.73 -10.29
CA GLY A 66 5.51 3.06 -9.29
C GLY A 66 5.47 1.54 -9.47
N ASN A 67 6.49 0.87 -8.95
CA ASN A 67 6.40 -0.55 -8.66
C ASN A 67 5.95 -0.71 -7.20
N ILE A 68 5.02 -1.64 -6.97
CA ILE A 68 4.34 -1.79 -5.70
C ILE A 68 4.37 -3.28 -5.37
N ASP A 69 5.31 -3.65 -4.52
CA ASP A 69 5.54 -5.04 -4.10
C ASP A 69 5.14 -5.20 -2.63
N MET A 70 4.39 -6.27 -2.34
CA MET A 70 3.98 -6.61 -0.97
C MET A 70 4.05 -8.12 -0.78
N GLN A 71 4.79 -8.56 0.24
CA GLN A 71 4.78 -9.96 0.64
C GLN A 71 3.53 -10.25 1.48
N THR A 72 2.70 -11.18 1.03
CA THR A 72 1.45 -11.56 1.70
C THR A 72 1.52 -13.01 2.17
N ASN A 73 1.12 -13.24 3.42
CA ASN A 73 0.87 -14.57 3.95
C ASN A 73 -0.62 -14.74 4.23
N ILE A 74 -1.19 -15.88 3.81
CA ILE A 74 -2.58 -16.24 4.12
C ILE A 74 -2.55 -17.16 5.33
N VAL A 75 -3.50 -16.97 6.25
CA VAL A 75 -3.66 -17.82 7.44
C VAL A 75 -3.85 -19.28 7.02
N LEU A 76 -3.10 -20.16 7.66
CA LEU A 76 -3.18 -21.61 7.44
C LEU A 76 -4.47 -22.14 8.10
N GLY A 77 -5.33 -22.81 7.32
CA GLY A 77 -6.59 -23.37 7.81
C GLY A 77 -7.71 -23.31 6.78
N ASN A 78 -8.95 -23.46 7.25
CA ASN A 78 -10.13 -23.33 6.39
C ASN A 78 -10.46 -21.85 6.18
N SER A 79 -10.23 -21.37 4.97
CA SER A 79 -10.49 -19.98 4.54
C SER A 79 -11.65 -19.88 3.54
N ALA A 80 -12.56 -20.86 3.51
CA ALA A 80 -13.71 -20.85 2.61
C ALA A 80 -14.53 -19.56 2.79
N GLY A 81 -14.78 -18.85 1.68
CA GLY A 81 -15.54 -17.60 1.67
C GLY A 81 -14.78 -16.37 2.19
N THR A 82 -13.48 -16.48 2.51
CA THR A 82 -12.64 -15.33 2.88
C THR A 82 -11.90 -14.81 1.66
N VAL A 83 -11.89 -13.49 1.48
CA VAL A 83 -11.11 -12.81 0.43
C VAL A 83 -10.07 -11.91 1.08
N THR A 84 -8.82 -12.05 0.66
CA THR A 84 -7.75 -11.08 0.94
C THR A 84 -7.44 -10.35 -0.35
N ALA A 85 -7.54 -9.02 -0.35
CA ALA A 85 -7.36 -8.21 -1.54
C ALA A 85 -6.27 -7.16 -1.33
N TYR A 86 -5.36 -7.08 -2.29
CA TYR A 86 -4.39 -6.00 -2.43
C TYR A 86 -4.54 -5.40 -3.82
N TYR A 87 -4.86 -4.11 -3.89
CA TYR A 87 -5.26 -3.46 -5.15
C TYR A 87 -5.00 -1.96 -5.12
N LEU A 88 -4.99 -1.37 -6.32
CA LEU A 88 -4.83 0.06 -6.52
C LEU A 88 -6.17 0.69 -6.91
N ARG A 89 -6.44 1.87 -6.35
CA ARG A 89 -7.62 2.66 -6.66
C ARG A 89 -7.26 4.13 -6.80
N SER A 90 -7.70 4.75 -7.88
CA SER A 90 -7.69 6.21 -8.04
C SER A 90 -8.89 6.84 -7.34
N ALA A 91 -8.69 7.99 -6.69
CA ALA A 91 -9.76 8.75 -6.02
C ALA A 91 -10.90 9.15 -6.97
N THR A 92 -10.57 9.37 -8.24
CA THR A 92 -11.54 9.72 -9.30
C THR A 92 -12.40 8.52 -9.71
N SER A 93 -12.00 7.30 -9.34
CA SER A 93 -12.77 6.09 -9.62
C SER A 93 -13.88 5.94 -8.58
N LYS A 94 -15.10 6.31 -8.98
CA LYS A 94 -16.31 5.96 -8.25
C LYS A 94 -16.62 4.49 -8.56
N ARG A 95 -16.66 3.69 -7.49
CA ARG A 95 -17.07 2.28 -7.43
C ARG A 95 -15.93 1.26 -7.65
N VAL A 96 -15.37 0.80 -6.53
CA VAL A 96 -14.88 -0.57 -6.39
C VAL A 96 -15.80 -1.22 -5.37
N ILE A 97 -16.72 -2.06 -5.83
CA ILE A 97 -17.52 -2.95 -4.97
C ILE A 97 -16.69 -4.21 -4.84
N MET A 98 -15.99 -4.34 -3.72
CA MET A 98 -15.51 -5.63 -3.27
C MET A 98 -16.66 -6.23 -2.48
N GLY A 99 -17.35 -7.18 -3.11
CA GLY A 99 -18.41 -7.98 -2.47
C GLY A 99 -17.83 -9.02 -1.53
#